data_AF-A0A124GFR5-F1
#
_entry.id   AF-A0A124GFR5-F1
#
_cell.length_a   1.000
_cell.length_b   1.000
_cell.length_c   1.000
_cell.angle_alpha   90.00
_cell.angle_beta   90.00
_cell.angle_gamma   90.00
#
_symmetry.space_group_name_H-M   'P 1'
#
loop_
_entity.id
_entity.type
_entity.pdbx_description
1 polymer ?
#
loop_
_entity_poly.entity_id
_entity_poly.type
_entity_poly.pdbx_seq_one_letter_code
_entity_poly.pdbx_strand_id
1 'polypeptide(L)'
;MNKSHFTQLWQWLSIACVLFLATSIISLQGGSEFLGRLFGDKGGNAADNNPAIGYFGAIIGGGLFLVASIALLLHARRYGSQWHSRIPVIWLEGLDTAAWEAKVFQVCILLIFVGMPFAGIVRCMAEAESGDICEQNTRNFYKGSETTLLWAPTAKEGKQMRLRKAGAGEAPCTSGVELFPRSLTPLAFYCLPLAATGMATLAVFFIFSSRKPKSSTASNETT
;
A
#
# COMPACT_ATOMS: atom_id res chain seq x y z
N MET A 1 9.89 -11.60 -20.29
CA MET A 1 10.17 -10.21 -19.89
C MET A 1 11.66 -10.05 -19.61
N ASN A 2 12.27 -9.03 -20.22
CA ASN A 2 13.68 -8.66 -20.00
C ASN A 2 13.82 -7.77 -18.73
N LYS A 3 15.06 -7.44 -18.35
CA LYS A 3 15.37 -6.60 -17.18
C LYS A 3 14.72 -5.21 -17.26
N SER A 4 14.71 -4.61 -18.46
CA SER A 4 14.13 -3.29 -18.70
C SER A 4 12.61 -3.28 -18.44
N HIS A 5 11.88 -4.28 -18.91
CA HIS A 5 10.43 -4.36 -18.72
C HIS A 5 10.07 -4.51 -17.24
N PHE A 6 10.82 -5.29 -16.46
CA PHE A 6 10.60 -5.38 -15.01
C PHE A 6 10.91 -4.07 -14.29
N THR A 7 11.94 -3.36 -14.74
CA THR A 7 12.33 -2.06 -14.18
C THR A 7 11.24 -1.02 -14.43
N GLN A 8 10.76 -0.91 -15.67
CA GLN A 8 9.68 0.01 -16.04
C GLN A 8 8.36 -0.33 -15.33
N LEU A 9 8.01 -1.61 -15.26
CA LEU A 9 6.80 -2.06 -14.56
C LEU A 9 6.87 -1.70 -13.08
N TRP A 10 7.98 -2.04 -12.42
CA TRP A 10 8.18 -1.71 -11.01
C TRP A 10 8.14 -0.20 -10.77
N GLN A 11 8.80 0.58 -11.62
CA GLN A 11 8.84 2.03 -11.54
C GLN A 11 7.44 2.64 -11.61
N TRP A 12 6.65 2.31 -12.64
CA TRP A 12 5.32 2.88 -12.83
C TRP A 12 4.36 2.47 -11.70
N LEU A 13 4.41 1.22 -11.26
CA LEU A 13 3.62 0.76 -10.11
C LEU A 13 4.02 1.48 -8.82
N SER A 14 5.31 1.70 -8.60
CA SER A 14 5.82 2.37 -7.40
C SER A 14 5.47 3.86 -7.40
N ILE A 15 5.57 4.53 -8.56
CA ILE A 15 5.14 5.92 -8.73
C ILE A 15 3.63 6.03 -8.47
N ALA A 16 2.82 5.17 -9.08
CA ALA A 16 1.36 5.17 -8.87
C ALA A 16 1.02 4.93 -7.39
N CYS A 17 1.69 3.98 -6.74
CA CYS A 17 1.51 3.67 -5.32
C CYS A 17 1.86 4.88 -4.43
N VAL A 18 3.03 5.49 -4.62
CA VAL A 18 3.47 6.65 -3.84
C VAL A 18 2.55 7.84 -4.07
N LEU A 19 2.19 8.16 -5.32
CA LEU A 19 1.30 9.28 -5.61
C LEU A 19 -0.08 9.09 -4.99
N PHE A 20 -0.64 7.88 -5.10
CA PHE A 20 -1.92 7.55 -4.50
C PHE A 20 -1.88 7.70 -2.98
N LEU A 21 -0.89 7.09 -2.32
CA LEU A 21 -0.75 7.17 -0.86
C LEU A 21 -0.42 8.58 -0.37
N ALA A 22 0.43 9.32 -1.06
CA ALA A 22 0.71 10.72 -0.74
C ALA A 22 -0.57 11.56 -0.82
N THR A 23 -1.36 11.38 -1.88
CA THR A 23 -2.65 12.08 -2.04
C THR A 23 -3.64 11.70 -0.93
N SER A 24 -3.72 10.42 -0.58
CA SER A 24 -4.56 9.94 0.54
C SER A 24 -4.13 10.56 1.87
N ILE A 25 -2.83 10.60 2.15
CA ILE A 25 -2.28 11.17 3.38
C ILE A 25 -2.49 12.68 3.46
N ILE A 26 -2.28 13.39 2.35
CA ILE A 26 -2.59 14.81 2.24
C ILE A 26 -4.08 15.05 2.53
N SER A 27 -4.97 14.21 1.97
CA SER A 27 -6.41 14.30 2.20
C SER A 27 -6.76 14.04 3.67
N LEU A 28 -6.12 13.06 4.33
CA LEU A 28 -6.28 12.78 5.77
C LEU A 28 -5.88 13.96 6.67
N GLN A 29 -4.91 14.77 6.21
CA GLN A 29 -4.46 15.98 6.92
C GLN A 29 -5.34 17.21 6.64
N GLY A 30 -6.45 17.07 5.91
CA GLY A 30 -7.32 18.18 5.51
C GLY A 30 -6.88 18.89 4.22
N GLY A 31 -5.93 18.31 3.48
CA GLY A 31 -5.66 18.67 2.09
C GLY A 31 -6.81 18.30 1.16
N SER A 32 -6.75 18.79 -0.08
CA SER A 32 -7.86 18.85 -1.05
C SER A 32 -8.88 17.69 -1.04
N GLU A 33 -10.17 18.05 -1.21
CA GLU A 33 -11.33 17.14 -1.18
C GLU A 33 -11.38 16.10 -2.31
N PHE A 34 -10.34 15.96 -3.15
CA PHE A 34 -10.41 15.16 -4.38
C PHE A 34 -10.77 13.69 -4.10
N LEU A 35 -10.12 13.06 -3.13
CA LEU A 35 -10.42 11.68 -2.76
C LEU A 35 -11.70 11.57 -1.92
N GLY A 36 -11.99 12.52 -1.03
CA GLY A 36 -13.24 12.55 -0.27
C GLY A 36 -14.48 12.62 -1.17
N ARG A 37 -14.43 13.43 -2.24
CA ARG A 37 -15.49 13.52 -3.26
C ARG A 37 -15.59 12.25 -4.12
N LEU A 38 -14.46 11.61 -4.45
CA LEU A 38 -14.42 10.39 -5.25
C LEU A 38 -15.08 9.21 -4.49
N PHE A 39 -14.93 9.16 -3.16
CA PHE A 39 -15.45 8.08 -2.33
C PHE A 39 -16.85 8.35 -1.73
N GLY A 40 -17.56 9.36 -2.24
CA GLY A 40 -19.02 9.35 -2.22
C GLY A 40 -19.72 10.25 -1.21
N ASP A 41 -19.03 11.15 -0.51
CA ASP A 41 -19.74 12.20 0.22
C ASP A 41 -19.85 13.48 -0.63
N LYS A 42 -21.06 13.75 -1.13
CA LYS A 42 -21.37 14.97 -1.89
C LYS A 42 -21.63 16.19 -0.97
N GLY A 43 -21.48 16.06 0.36
CA GLY A 43 -21.94 17.09 1.30
C GLY A 43 -21.12 17.33 2.58
N GLY A 44 -19.89 16.84 2.71
CA GLY A 44 -19.10 17.00 3.93
C GLY A 44 -17.68 17.56 3.71
N ASN A 45 -17.14 18.27 4.72
CA ASN A 45 -15.74 18.73 4.72
C ASN A 45 -14.81 17.50 4.65
N ALA A 46 -13.60 17.63 4.07
CA ALA A 46 -12.63 16.53 3.95
C ALA A 46 -12.36 15.80 5.29
N ALA A 47 -12.32 16.56 6.40
CA ALA A 47 -12.14 16.04 7.76
C ALA A 47 -13.27 15.10 8.23
N ASP A 48 -14.44 15.13 7.60
CA ASP A 48 -15.56 14.24 7.91
C ASP A 48 -15.42 12.86 7.26
N ASN A 49 -14.50 12.71 6.30
CA ASN A 49 -14.28 11.49 5.52
C ASN A 49 -12.95 10.80 5.81
N ASN A 50 -12.22 11.23 6.85
CA ASN A 50 -10.92 10.66 7.19
C ASN A 50 -10.93 9.12 7.31
N PRO A 51 -11.89 8.50 8.02
CA PRO A 51 -11.91 7.03 8.10
C PRO A 51 -12.15 6.35 6.76
N ALA A 52 -12.98 6.95 5.90
CA ALA A 52 -13.24 6.45 4.55
C ALA A 52 -11.99 6.53 3.65
N ILE A 53 -11.30 7.67 3.68
CA ILE A 53 -10.04 7.87 2.96
C ILE A 53 -8.98 6.88 3.47
N GLY A 54 -8.89 6.68 4.78
CA GLY A 54 -8.01 5.68 5.38
C GLY A 54 -8.33 4.26 4.92
N TYR A 55 -9.62 3.91 4.89
CA TYR A 55 -10.09 2.58 4.49
C TYR A 55 -9.68 2.25 3.05
N PHE A 56 -10.02 3.12 2.10
CA PHE A 56 -9.63 2.92 0.69
C PHE A 56 -8.13 3.11 0.46
N GLY A 57 -7.50 4.02 1.21
CA GLY A 57 -6.06 4.26 1.20
C GLY A 57 -5.28 2.99 1.55
N ALA A 58 -5.71 2.25 2.57
CA ALA A 58 -5.10 0.99 2.98
C ALA A 58 -5.32 -0.13 1.95
N ILE A 59 -6.54 -0.27 1.42
CA ILE A 59 -6.88 -1.34 0.47
C ILE A 59 -6.22 -1.11 -0.90
N ILE A 60 -6.47 0.04 -1.52
CA ILE A 60 -5.95 0.35 -2.86
C ILE A 60 -4.44 0.56 -2.80
N GLY A 61 -3.96 1.29 -1.79
CA GLY A 61 -2.54 1.49 -1.57
C GLY A 61 -1.81 0.19 -1.28
N GLY A 62 -2.37 -0.68 -0.42
CA GLY A 62 -1.84 -2.01 -0.15
C GLY A 62 -1.82 -2.92 -1.38
N GLY A 63 -2.86 -2.87 -2.21
CA GLY A 63 -2.91 -3.61 -3.48
C GLY A 63 -1.83 -3.17 -4.46
N LEU A 64 -1.70 -1.85 -4.71
CA LEU A 64 -0.64 -1.30 -5.56
C LEU A 64 0.75 -1.66 -5.01
N PHE A 65 0.94 -1.54 -3.70
CA PHE A 65 2.19 -1.85 -3.03
C PHE A 65 2.55 -3.34 -3.12
N LEU A 66 1.56 -4.24 -3.05
CA LEU A 66 1.76 -5.67 -3.23
C LEU A 66 2.28 -5.98 -4.64
N VAL A 67 1.62 -5.45 -5.68
CA VAL A 67 2.02 -5.71 -7.07
C VAL A 67 3.41 -5.12 -7.35
N ALA A 68 3.70 -3.91 -6.84
CA ALA A 68 5.04 -3.33 -6.91
C ALA A 68 6.08 -4.22 -6.21
N SER A 69 5.78 -4.71 -5.01
CA SER A 69 6.68 -5.58 -4.24
C SER A 69 6.95 -6.92 -4.93
N ILE A 70 5.94 -7.50 -5.61
CA ILE A 70 6.10 -8.70 -6.44
C ILE A 70 7.05 -8.42 -7.61
N ALA A 71 6.87 -7.30 -8.31
CA ALA A 71 7.75 -6.91 -9.41
C ALA A 71 9.21 -6.71 -8.94
N LEU A 72 9.40 -6.07 -7.78
CA LEU A 72 10.71 -5.89 -7.15
C LEU A 72 11.36 -7.22 -6.78
N LEU A 73 10.62 -8.13 -6.14
CA LEU A 73 11.10 -9.45 -5.79
C LEU A 73 11.54 -10.23 -7.03
N LEU A 74 10.73 -10.22 -8.09
CA LEU A 74 11.06 -10.90 -9.33
C LEU A 74 12.32 -10.32 -9.99
N HIS A 75 12.47 -8.99 -9.98
CA HIS A 75 13.68 -8.34 -10.47
C HIS A 75 14.91 -8.75 -9.64
N ALA A 76 14.85 -8.60 -8.31
CA ALA A 76 15.94 -8.92 -7.39
C ALA A 76 16.34 -10.40 -7.44
N ARG A 77 15.38 -11.31 -7.69
CA ARG A 77 15.66 -12.74 -7.84
C ARG A 77 16.28 -13.10 -9.19
N ARG A 78 16.04 -12.33 -10.25
CA ARG A 78 16.48 -12.69 -11.61
C ARG A 78 17.77 -12.01 -12.02
N TYR A 79 18.04 -10.81 -11.53
CA TYR A 79 19.13 -9.97 -12.05
C TYR A 79 20.07 -9.49 -10.94
N GLY A 80 21.38 -9.53 -11.19
CA GLY A 80 22.40 -8.94 -10.32
C GLY A 80 23.07 -9.92 -9.35
N SER A 81 24.41 -9.91 -9.32
CA SER A 81 25.22 -10.69 -8.37
C SER A 81 25.38 -9.97 -7.04
N GLN A 82 25.49 -8.64 -7.06
CA GLN A 82 25.65 -7.77 -5.89
C GLN A 82 24.34 -7.02 -5.57
N TRP A 83 24.15 -6.61 -4.31
CA TRP A 83 22.89 -6.01 -3.85
C TRP A 83 22.45 -4.79 -4.68
N HIS A 84 23.39 -3.90 -5.02
CA HIS A 84 23.10 -2.68 -5.77
C HIS A 84 22.64 -2.97 -7.20
N SER A 85 23.09 -4.08 -7.79
CA SER A 85 22.68 -4.50 -9.14
C SER A 85 21.29 -5.16 -9.18
N ARG A 86 20.71 -5.49 -8.01
CA ARG A 86 19.39 -6.12 -7.85
C ARG A 86 18.26 -5.11 -7.69
N ILE A 87 18.61 -3.86 -7.40
CA ILE A 87 17.66 -2.76 -7.34
C ILE A 87 17.45 -2.26 -8.79
N PRO A 88 16.21 -2.10 -9.25
CA PRO A 88 15.95 -1.52 -10.57
C PRO A 88 16.49 -0.09 -10.62
N VAL A 89 17.34 0.20 -11.60
CA VAL A 89 17.87 1.56 -11.80
C VAL A 89 16.81 2.38 -12.50
N ILE A 90 16.32 3.42 -11.81
CA ILE A 90 15.30 4.32 -12.34
C ILE A 90 15.97 5.66 -12.69
N TRP A 91 15.61 6.22 -13.86
CA TRP A 91 15.99 7.56 -14.35
C TRP A 91 17.48 7.84 -14.62
N LEU A 92 18.38 6.93 -14.26
CA LEU A 92 19.83 7.08 -14.48
C LEU A 92 20.36 5.95 -15.37
N GLU A 93 20.04 6.01 -16.66
CA GLU A 93 20.59 5.07 -17.66
C GLU A 93 22.11 5.26 -17.75
N GLY A 94 22.87 4.15 -17.61
CA GLY A 94 24.33 4.18 -17.69
C GLY A 94 25.07 4.54 -16.39
N LEU A 95 24.37 4.70 -15.27
CA LEU A 95 25.02 4.95 -13.98
C LEU A 95 25.88 3.76 -13.53
N ASP A 96 27.13 4.02 -13.14
CA ASP A 96 27.97 3.03 -12.48
C ASP A 96 27.41 2.74 -11.08
N THR A 97 26.61 1.68 -10.98
CA THR A 97 26.00 1.23 -9.72
C THR A 97 27.00 0.81 -8.64
N ALA A 98 28.28 0.66 -8.98
CA ALA A 98 29.34 0.36 -8.01
C ALA A 98 29.85 1.62 -7.29
N ALA A 99 29.66 2.81 -7.88
CA ALA A 99 30.05 4.08 -7.30
C ALA A 99 29.30 4.35 -5.98
N TRP A 100 29.94 5.08 -5.07
CA TRP A 100 29.36 5.39 -3.76
C TRP A 100 28.04 6.18 -3.89
N GLU A 101 28.02 7.18 -4.77
CA GLU A 101 26.85 8.01 -5.03
C GLU A 101 25.66 7.20 -5.55
N ALA A 102 25.92 6.24 -6.42
CA ALA A 102 24.90 5.35 -6.96
C ALA A 102 24.30 4.42 -5.90
N LYS A 103 25.11 3.94 -4.94
CA LYS A 103 24.63 3.14 -3.81
C LYS A 103 23.72 3.96 -2.90
N VAL A 104 24.09 5.21 -2.59
CA VAL A 104 23.26 6.12 -1.79
C VAL A 104 21.93 6.39 -2.50
N PHE A 105 21.97 6.69 -3.80
CA PHE A 105 20.76 6.90 -4.60
C PHE A 105 19.82 5.69 -4.54
N GLN A 106 20.34 4.48 -4.66
CA GLN A 106 19.54 3.26 -4.60
C GLN A 106 18.89 3.02 -3.23
N VAL A 107 19.59 3.37 -2.14
CA VAL A 107 18.98 3.35 -0.80
C VAL A 107 17.84 4.36 -0.70
N CYS A 108 18.03 5.58 -1.21
CA CYS A 108 16.95 6.59 -1.27
C CYS A 108 15.74 6.08 -2.06
N ILE A 109 15.97 5.44 -3.20
CA ILE A 109 14.92 4.84 -4.04
C ILE A 109 14.15 3.76 -3.27
N LEU A 110 14.82 2.89 -2.49
CA LEU A 110 14.14 1.93 -1.63
C LEU A 110 13.35 2.61 -0.50
N LEU A 111 13.90 3.66 0.12
CA LEU A 111 13.18 4.40 1.16
C LEU A 111 11.91 5.06 0.59
N ILE A 112 11.98 5.64 -0.60
CA ILE A 112 10.85 6.31 -1.25
C ILE A 112 9.82 5.29 -1.75
N PHE A 113 10.22 4.21 -2.41
CA PHE A 113 9.27 3.27 -3.04
C PHE A 113 8.89 2.06 -2.17
N VAL A 114 9.54 1.87 -1.03
CA VAL A 114 9.19 0.80 -0.06
C VAL A 114 8.83 1.39 1.29
N GLY A 115 9.72 2.23 1.85
CA GLY A 115 9.53 2.81 3.19
C GLY A 115 8.30 3.75 3.26
N MET A 116 8.18 4.68 2.32
CA MET A 116 7.08 5.65 2.32
C MET A 116 5.71 5.00 2.07
N PRO A 117 5.52 4.07 1.11
CA PRO A 117 4.26 3.33 0.97
C PRO A 117 3.87 2.56 2.23
N PHE A 118 4.83 1.89 2.87
CA PHE A 118 4.58 1.18 4.13
C PHE A 118 4.05 2.13 5.22
N ALA A 119 4.73 3.25 5.45
CA ALA A 119 4.30 4.24 6.43
C ALA A 119 2.92 4.86 6.07
N GLY A 120 2.67 5.13 4.79
CA GLY A 120 1.40 5.64 4.30
C GLY A 120 0.25 4.67 4.55
N ILE A 121 0.45 3.39 4.29
CA ILE A 121 -0.57 2.35 4.55
C ILE A 121 -0.87 2.25 6.05
N VAL A 122 0.16 2.21 6.91
CA VAL A 122 -0.04 2.17 8.37
C VAL A 122 -0.85 3.36 8.87
N ARG A 123 -0.53 4.56 8.36
CA ARG A 123 -1.28 5.78 8.72
C ARG A 123 -2.73 5.72 8.24
N CYS A 124 -2.98 5.28 7.02
CA CYS A 124 -4.33 5.06 6.49
C CYS A 124 -5.12 4.04 7.32
N MET A 125 -4.47 2.95 7.75
CA MET A 125 -5.10 1.94 8.59
C MET A 125 -5.51 2.51 9.95
N ALA A 126 -4.62 3.27 10.60
CA ALA A 126 -4.90 3.90 11.90
C ALA A 126 -6.09 4.88 11.82
N GLU A 127 -6.18 5.65 10.75
CA GLU A 127 -7.30 6.58 10.53
C GLU A 127 -8.62 5.83 10.26
N ALA A 128 -8.59 4.72 9.52
CA ALA A 128 -9.79 3.93 9.25
C ALA A 128 -10.37 3.27 10.51
N GLU A 129 -9.52 2.72 11.38
CA GLU A 129 -9.95 2.09 12.65
C GLU A 129 -10.53 3.10 13.64
N SER A 130 -10.16 4.37 13.53
CA SER A 130 -10.75 5.44 14.33
C SER A 130 -12.20 5.75 13.96
N GLY A 131 -12.67 5.29 12.80
CA GLY A 131 -14.02 5.53 12.31
C GLY A 131 -15.08 4.70 13.03
N ASP A 132 -16.27 5.29 13.15
CA ASP A 132 -17.42 4.60 13.72
C ASP A 132 -18.17 3.81 12.64
N ILE A 133 -18.77 2.68 13.02
CA ILE A 133 -19.56 1.84 12.12
C ILE A 133 -21.04 1.98 12.47
N CYS A 134 -21.89 2.14 11.46
CA CYS A 134 -23.33 2.13 11.64
C CYS A 134 -24.04 1.31 10.56
N GLU A 135 -25.28 0.92 10.86
CA GLU A 135 -26.14 0.21 9.92
C GLU A 135 -27.04 1.20 9.18
N GLN A 136 -27.04 1.15 7.85
CA GLN A 136 -27.70 2.12 6.97
C GLN A 136 -29.18 2.34 7.35
N ASN A 137 -29.63 3.59 7.41
CA ASN A 137 -31.00 3.99 7.76
C ASN A 137 -31.47 3.47 9.13
N THR A 138 -30.55 3.19 10.06
CA THR A 138 -30.86 2.84 11.45
C THR A 138 -30.12 3.76 12.42
N ARG A 139 -30.43 3.62 13.71
CA ARG A 139 -29.65 4.20 14.82
C ARG A 139 -28.69 3.18 15.46
N ASN A 140 -28.52 2.00 14.86
CA ASN A 140 -27.57 1.00 15.34
C ASN A 140 -26.16 1.50 15.03
N PHE A 141 -25.38 1.67 16.10
CA PHE A 141 -24.07 2.31 16.06
C PHE A 141 -23.06 1.51 16.87
N TYR A 142 -21.84 1.45 16.33
CA TYR A 142 -20.70 0.74 16.89
C TYR A 142 -19.51 1.68 16.88
N LYS A 143 -19.04 2.04 18.06
CA LYS A 143 -17.93 2.98 18.20
C LYS A 143 -16.64 2.40 17.62
N GLY A 144 -15.89 3.22 16.90
CA GLY A 144 -14.55 2.91 16.43
C GLY A 144 -13.62 2.55 17.58
N SER A 145 -12.74 1.58 17.33
CA SER A 145 -11.73 1.05 18.25
C SER A 145 -10.61 0.46 17.39
N GLU A 146 -9.44 0.21 17.97
CA GLU A 146 -8.25 -0.26 17.22
C GLU A 146 -8.44 -1.58 16.46
N THR A 147 -9.51 -2.33 16.73
CA THR A 147 -9.78 -3.64 16.10
C THR A 147 -11.17 -3.73 15.47
N THR A 148 -11.84 -2.60 15.25
CA THR A 148 -13.24 -2.60 14.81
C THR A 148 -13.39 -3.17 13.40
N LEU A 149 -12.46 -2.93 12.47
CA LEU A 149 -12.55 -3.52 11.12
C LEU A 149 -12.10 -4.98 11.08
N LEU A 150 -11.30 -5.43 12.06
CA LEU A 150 -10.91 -6.84 12.17
C LEU A 150 -12.12 -7.71 12.53
N TRP A 151 -12.99 -7.19 13.40
CA TRP A 151 -14.20 -7.85 13.87
C TRP A 151 -15.43 -7.02 13.54
N ALA A 152 -15.58 -6.67 12.26
CA ALA A 152 -16.69 -5.84 11.81
C ALA A 152 -18.05 -6.44 12.27
N PRO A 153 -18.89 -5.63 12.95
CA PRO A 153 -20.17 -6.10 13.48
C PRO A 153 -21.10 -6.53 12.35
N THR A 154 -21.93 -7.53 12.62
CA THR A 154 -22.99 -7.93 11.69
C THR A 154 -24.18 -7.00 11.83
N ALA A 155 -24.76 -6.60 10.70
CA ALA A 155 -26.02 -5.86 10.65
C ALA A 155 -27.13 -6.61 11.41
N LYS A 156 -27.87 -5.91 12.28
CA LYS A 156 -28.96 -6.54 13.06
C LYS A 156 -30.23 -6.69 12.23
N GLU A 157 -30.48 -5.76 11.32
CA GLU A 157 -31.66 -5.72 10.45
C GLU A 157 -31.34 -6.18 9.03
N GLY A 158 -30.16 -6.76 8.80
CA GLY A 158 -29.70 -7.19 7.47
C GLY A 158 -29.41 -6.04 6.51
N LYS A 159 -29.31 -4.79 7.01
CA LYS A 159 -28.98 -3.63 6.19
C LYS A 159 -27.47 -3.47 6.03
N GLN A 160 -27.06 -2.58 5.13
CA GLN A 160 -25.66 -2.42 4.80
C GLN A 160 -24.88 -1.69 5.90
N MET A 161 -23.69 -2.19 6.23
CA MET A 161 -22.80 -1.56 7.21
C MET A 161 -22.00 -0.45 6.55
N ARG A 162 -21.90 0.70 7.22
CA ARG A 162 -21.19 1.88 6.73
C ARG A 162 -20.18 2.39 7.76
N LEU A 163 -19.02 2.81 7.28
CA LEU A 163 -17.97 3.48 8.05
C LEU A 163 -18.18 5.00 7.96
N ARG A 164 -18.18 5.67 9.11
CA ARG A 164 -18.41 7.12 9.27
C ARG A 164 -17.32 7.76 10.12
N LYS A 165 -17.34 9.09 10.14
CA LYS A 165 -16.52 9.91 11.04
C LYS A 165 -16.69 9.48 12.49
N ALA A 166 -15.59 9.47 13.24
CA ALA A 166 -15.60 9.39 14.69
C ALA A 166 -16.50 10.50 15.28
N GLY A 167 -17.35 10.13 16.22
CA GLY A 167 -18.23 11.04 16.95
C GLY A 167 -19.51 11.43 16.21
N ALA A 168 -19.87 10.74 15.12
CA ALA A 168 -21.10 11.02 14.37
C ALA A 168 -22.41 10.78 15.17
N GLY A 169 -22.33 10.13 16.33
CA GLY A 169 -23.41 10.08 17.33
C GLY A 169 -24.63 9.23 16.95
N GLU A 170 -25.75 9.45 17.64
CA GLU A 170 -27.01 8.69 17.52
C GLU A 170 -27.86 9.05 16.28
N ALA A 171 -27.34 9.90 15.40
CA ALA A 171 -28.04 10.30 14.19
C ALA A 171 -28.21 9.10 13.24
N PRO A 172 -29.35 8.98 12.54
CA PRO A 172 -29.57 7.89 11.60
C PRO A 172 -28.46 7.83 10.55
N CYS A 173 -28.00 6.61 10.27
CA CYS A 173 -26.88 6.32 9.38
C CYS A 173 -27.26 6.57 7.90
N THR A 174 -27.20 7.82 7.45
CA THR A 174 -27.52 8.22 6.07
C THR A 174 -26.28 8.45 5.19
N SER A 175 -25.14 8.76 5.80
CA SER A 175 -23.86 9.00 5.13
C SER A 175 -22.80 7.95 5.52
N GLY A 176 -21.63 7.98 4.86
CA GLY A 176 -20.52 7.06 5.10
C GLY A 176 -20.30 6.07 3.97
N VAL A 177 -19.17 5.36 4.04
CA VAL A 177 -18.75 4.42 3.00
C VAL A 177 -19.14 3.01 3.34
N GLU A 178 -19.52 2.27 2.32
CA GLU A 178 -19.96 0.89 2.47
C GLU A 178 -18.79 -0.01 2.80
N LEU A 179 -18.90 -0.73 3.91
CA LEU A 179 -17.93 -1.77 4.28
C LEU A 179 -18.21 -3.02 3.46
N PHE A 180 -17.13 -3.72 3.09
CA PHE A 180 -17.28 -5.06 2.54
C PHE A 180 -17.96 -5.99 3.56
N PRO A 181 -18.58 -7.09 3.10
CA PRO A 181 -19.11 -8.12 3.97
C PRO A 181 -18.10 -8.57 5.04
N ARG A 182 -18.59 -9.06 6.18
CA ARG A 182 -17.79 -9.41 7.36
C ARG A 182 -16.54 -10.28 7.07
N SER A 183 -16.58 -11.13 6.05
CA SER A 183 -15.44 -11.96 5.64
C SER A 183 -14.45 -11.23 4.73
N LEU A 184 -14.91 -10.27 3.93
CA LEU A 184 -14.10 -9.57 2.93
C LEU A 184 -13.41 -8.33 3.51
N THR A 185 -14.03 -7.62 4.46
CA THR A 185 -13.41 -6.46 5.12
C THR A 185 -12.06 -6.80 5.76
N PRO A 186 -11.94 -7.79 6.66
CA PRO A 186 -10.64 -8.11 7.26
C PRO A 186 -9.64 -8.64 6.21
N LEU A 187 -10.12 -9.37 5.20
CA LEU A 187 -9.26 -9.89 4.15
C LEU A 187 -8.67 -8.77 3.27
N ALA A 188 -9.49 -7.83 2.82
CA ALA A 188 -9.04 -6.72 1.99
C ALA A 188 -8.26 -5.66 2.79
N PHE A 189 -8.67 -5.38 4.02
CA PHE A 189 -8.10 -4.29 4.81
C PHE A 189 -6.86 -4.71 5.63
N TYR A 190 -6.78 -5.95 6.13
CA TYR A 190 -5.62 -6.43 6.88
C TYR A 190 -4.73 -7.38 6.06
N CYS A 191 -5.31 -8.42 5.46
CA CYS A 191 -4.49 -9.45 4.79
C CYS A 191 -3.75 -8.88 3.58
N LEU A 192 -4.33 -7.91 2.86
CA LEU A 192 -3.70 -7.32 1.69
C LEU A 192 -2.49 -6.44 2.05
N PRO A 193 -2.56 -5.44 2.96
CA PRO A 193 -1.39 -4.75 3.49
C PRO A 193 -0.32 -5.67 4.10
N LEU A 194 -0.75 -6.72 4.82
CA LEU A 194 0.17 -7.68 5.43
C LEU A 194 0.91 -8.51 4.37
N ALA A 195 0.19 -8.98 3.34
CA ALA A 195 0.79 -9.64 2.19
C ALA A 195 1.75 -8.71 1.45
N ALA A 196 1.37 -7.45 1.23
CA ALA A 196 2.23 -6.44 0.59
C ALA A 196 3.54 -6.26 1.37
N THR A 197 3.44 -6.10 2.69
CA THR A 197 4.59 -5.92 3.60
C THR A 197 5.46 -7.17 3.64
N GLY A 198 4.86 -8.37 3.69
CA GLY A 198 5.60 -9.63 3.63
C GLY A 198 6.38 -9.79 2.32
N MET A 199 5.74 -9.43 1.19
CA MET A 199 6.40 -9.46 -0.12
C MET A 199 7.50 -8.41 -0.26
N ALA A 200 7.30 -7.20 0.26
CA ALA A 200 8.32 -6.15 0.30
C ALA A 200 9.53 -6.59 1.14
N THR A 201 9.28 -7.14 2.32
CA THR A 201 10.32 -7.66 3.23
C THR A 201 11.13 -8.76 2.56
N LEU A 202 10.44 -9.69 1.89
CA LEU A 202 11.09 -10.76 1.13
C LEU A 202 11.92 -10.19 -0.03
N ALA A 203 11.41 -9.18 -0.75
CA ALA A 203 12.14 -8.52 -1.82
C ALA A 203 13.43 -7.86 -1.30
N VAL A 204 13.34 -7.10 -0.21
CA VAL A 204 14.48 -6.46 0.47
C VAL A 204 15.49 -7.52 0.94
N PHE A 205 15.05 -8.61 1.56
CA PHE A 205 15.91 -9.72 1.92
C PHE A 205 16.65 -10.31 0.71
N PHE A 206 15.96 -10.51 -0.42
CA PHE A 206 16.60 -10.99 -1.64
C PHE A 206 17.54 -9.97 -2.28
N ILE A 207 17.33 -8.67 -2.10
CA ILE A 207 18.28 -7.63 -2.53
C ILE A 207 19.58 -7.76 -1.75
N PHE A 208 19.51 -7.88 -0.42
CA PHE A 208 20.69 -7.86 0.44
C PHE A 208 21.35 -9.23 0.69
N SER A 209 20.68 -10.33 0.37
CA SER A 209 21.25 -11.68 0.54
C SER A 209 22.47 -11.91 -0.36
N SER A 210 23.55 -12.45 0.18
CA SER A 210 24.72 -12.82 -0.63
C SER A 210 24.37 -13.98 -1.56
N ARG A 211 24.51 -13.80 -2.88
CA ARG A 211 24.52 -14.92 -3.82
C ARG A 211 25.96 -15.26 -4.10
N LYS A 212 26.34 -16.51 -3.84
CA LYS A 212 27.59 -17.04 -4.39
C LYS A 212 27.49 -16.92 -5.92
N PRO A 213 28.50 -16.35 -6.61
CA PRO A 213 28.50 -16.35 -8.07
C PRO A 213 28.38 -17.81 -8.54
N LYS A 214 27.50 -18.07 -9.51
CA LYS A 214 27.49 -19.35 -10.21
C LYS A 214 28.90 -19.51 -10.78
N SER A 215 29.62 -20.58 -10.42
CA SER A 215 30.94 -20.82 -11.00
C SER A 215 30.73 -20.89 -12.51
N SER A 216 31.35 -19.97 -13.25
CA SER A 216 31.46 -20.12 -14.69
C SER A 216 32.15 -21.44 -14.91
N THR A 217 31.42 -22.44 -15.42
CA THR A 217 32.05 -23.61 -16.03
C THR A 217 32.93 -23.03 -17.14
N ALA A 218 34.23 -22.95 -16.87
CA ALA A 218 35.22 -22.63 -17.88
C ALA A 218 35.10 -23.73 -18.93
N SER A 219 34.44 -23.41 -20.05
CA SER A 219 34.60 -24.18 -21.26
C SER A 219 36.03 -23.92 -21.72
N ASN A 220 36.93 -24.79 -21.26
CA ASN A 220 38.17 -25.06 -21.95
C ASN A 220 37.77 -25.68 -23.29
N GLU A 221 37.67 -24.86 -24.33
CA GLU A 221 37.94 -25.31 -25.69
C GLU A 221 39.30 -24.75 -26.09
N THR A 222 40.32 -25.46 -25.63
CA THR A 222 41.64 -25.50 -26.26
C THR A 222 41.61 -26.47 -27.43
N THR A 223 42.32 -26.07 -28.48
CA THR A 223 42.81 -26.80 -29.67
C THR A 223 41.84 -27.17 -30.76
#